data_AF-A0A2X0LCN8-F1
#
_entry.id   AF-A0A2X0LCN8-F1
#
_cell.length_a   1.000
_cell.length_b   1.000
_cell.length_c   1.000
_cell.angle_alpha   90.00
_cell.angle_beta   90.00
_cell.angle_gamma   90.00
#
_symmetry.space_group_name_H-M   'P 1'
#
loop_
_entity.id
_entity.type
_entity.pdbx_description
1 polymer ?
#
loop_
_entity_poly.entity_id
_entity_poly.type
_entity_poly.pdbx_seq_one_letter_code
_entity_poly.pdbx_strand_id
1 'polypeptide(L)'
;MSITSETIFFGDAQRSTTKASQVKVIHTPHDLTTCEPGQLLQRWDFISRYNDDCLPLSMTDPLRHRSDPLSDDVVDLLDLKPGQDGLKAVEEYFQREGKAVSAEDEKIPEPIRKFWQEVHRRPPNSISGFVEGETEDNPRQLVEAMKNHDRIGKGRIPSLAEGQAVFWRYSAPIFVALMHFTLAGGFSAPHLSATMKETNYLTSKSRDASYRRLVETSLMVLDCMSDMTIDQGIGWKSAIRVRLLHAQVRRRIRLGQGRLNAYSVEEHGIPINQYDLAIVLGGFMIAPLWSLRRVGLHLTPFESAAYVRAWTHVGFYLGIDDSLLERMYGRTYATAETSFAWLAFPAFPSEVPEDGYSTPAHRILSAVSGRPPAARPVGHHRELSRMLLGTRLADQLALPRGTRTDWFTSRYETSLSTAFILFGRYWPRKQWEEERQAWFGEVMYLITLYHLGEKRTTFAWREEGRHEHKLGEGEGEEAGMSLGPAVWRETRRRWIRLVGEMVGGTVLVLGTVLVGGWKVWSRTLS
;
A
#
# COMPACT_ATOMS: atom_id res chain seq x y z
N MET A 1 21.64 7.11 -23.90
CA MET A 1 20.29 6.95 -23.32
C MET A 1 19.75 8.32 -22.91
N SER A 2 18.45 8.58 -23.09
CA SER A 2 17.83 9.88 -22.84
C SER A 2 16.94 9.89 -21.59
N ILE A 3 16.93 11.02 -20.89
CA ILE A 3 15.92 11.39 -19.89
C ILE A 3 14.61 11.61 -20.65
N THR A 4 13.56 10.86 -20.32
CA THR A 4 12.25 10.93 -20.99
C THR A 4 11.24 11.69 -20.13
N SER A 5 10.06 12.00 -20.68
CA SER A 5 8.94 12.51 -19.88
C SER A 5 8.47 11.50 -18.82
N GLU A 6 8.68 10.20 -19.03
CA GLU A 6 8.32 9.13 -18.09
C GLU A 6 9.31 8.97 -16.93
N THR A 7 10.47 9.65 -16.97
CA THR A 7 11.50 9.55 -15.93
C THR A 7 11.03 10.22 -14.63
N ILE A 8 11.04 9.46 -13.54
CA ILE A 8 10.76 9.95 -12.18
C ILE A 8 12.07 10.44 -11.57
N PHE A 9 12.09 11.71 -11.19
CA PHE A 9 13.12 12.29 -10.33
C PHE A 9 12.65 12.20 -8.88
N PHE A 10 13.52 11.74 -8.00
CA PHE A 10 13.19 11.51 -6.60
C PHE A 10 14.29 11.97 -5.64
N GLY A 11 13.96 12.00 -4.35
CA GLY A 11 14.84 12.54 -3.32
C GLY A 11 15.07 14.03 -3.53
N ASP A 12 16.33 14.44 -3.57
CA ASP A 12 16.79 15.79 -3.85
C ASP A 12 17.12 16.03 -5.34
N ALA A 13 16.97 15.01 -6.21
CA ALA A 13 17.19 15.17 -7.64
C ALA A 13 16.03 15.93 -8.30
N GLN A 14 16.37 16.85 -9.21
CA GLN A 14 15.38 17.65 -9.94
C GLN A 14 15.63 17.62 -11.45
N ARG A 15 14.54 17.53 -12.21
CA ARG A 15 14.59 17.52 -13.67
C ARG A 15 15.19 18.80 -14.25
N SER A 16 14.85 19.96 -13.70
CA SER A 16 15.27 21.28 -14.18
C SER A 16 16.79 21.51 -14.10
N THR A 17 17.47 20.83 -13.18
CA THR A 17 18.91 21.02 -12.91
C THR A 17 19.78 19.88 -13.44
N THR A 18 19.18 18.79 -13.94
CA THR A 18 19.90 17.59 -14.35
C THR A 18 20.25 17.61 -15.85
N LYS A 19 21.54 17.51 -16.18
CA LYS A 19 22.00 17.24 -17.56
C LYS A 19 22.20 15.74 -17.76
N ALA A 20 21.75 15.20 -18.91
CA ALA A 20 21.88 13.77 -19.21
C ALA A 20 23.32 13.25 -19.16
N SER A 21 24.31 14.09 -19.47
CA SER A 21 25.74 13.74 -19.39
C SER A 21 26.27 13.51 -17.98
N GLN A 22 25.54 13.93 -16.94
CA GLN A 22 25.93 13.82 -15.53
C GLN A 22 25.37 12.55 -14.85
N VAL A 23 24.56 11.77 -15.57
CA VAL A 23 23.79 10.66 -15.00
C VAL A 23 24.52 9.34 -15.26
N LYS A 24 24.96 8.66 -14.20
CA LYS A 24 25.53 7.31 -14.26
C LYS A 24 24.40 6.27 -14.22
N VAL A 25 24.39 5.36 -15.18
CA VAL A 25 23.38 4.28 -15.23
C VAL A 25 23.85 3.11 -14.37
N ILE A 26 22.95 2.59 -13.54
CA ILE A 26 23.19 1.45 -12.66
C ILE A 26 22.47 0.22 -13.23
N HIS A 27 23.23 -0.85 -13.46
CA HIS A 27 22.78 -2.13 -14.00
C HIS A 27 22.69 -3.21 -12.92
N THR A 28 23.58 -3.19 -11.94
CA THR A 28 23.65 -4.18 -10.86
C THR A 28 23.84 -3.50 -9.51
N PRO A 29 23.51 -4.17 -8.39
CA PRO A 29 23.87 -3.67 -7.06
C PRO A 29 25.38 -3.43 -6.88
N HIS A 30 26.24 -4.12 -7.63
CA HIS A 30 27.68 -3.94 -7.56
C HIS A 30 28.14 -2.58 -8.10
N ASP A 31 27.42 -1.98 -9.05
CA ASP A 31 27.78 -0.66 -9.59
C ASP A 31 27.72 0.46 -8.52
N LEU A 32 27.05 0.20 -7.40
CA LEU A 32 26.91 1.10 -6.25
C LEU A 32 28.16 1.21 -5.40
N THR A 33 29.06 0.24 -5.46
CA THR A 33 30.33 0.26 -4.69
C THR A 33 31.31 1.33 -5.18
N THR A 34 31.06 1.89 -6.37
CA THR A 34 31.92 2.88 -7.04
C THR A 34 31.22 4.23 -7.22
N CYS A 35 30.18 4.51 -6.43
CA CYS A 35 29.42 5.75 -6.50
C CYS A 35 29.92 6.77 -5.47
N GLU A 36 30.11 8.01 -5.91
CA GLU A 36 30.51 9.11 -5.04
C GLU A 36 29.28 9.88 -4.53
N PRO A 37 29.28 10.38 -3.28
CA PRO A 37 28.24 11.26 -2.79
C PRO A 37 28.00 12.44 -3.74
N GLY A 38 26.74 12.71 -4.04
CA GLY A 38 26.33 13.76 -4.94
C GLY A 38 26.13 13.34 -6.41
N GLN A 39 26.56 12.14 -6.79
CA GLN A 39 26.41 11.63 -8.15
C GLN A 39 24.95 11.34 -8.50
N LEU A 40 24.51 11.69 -9.71
CA LEU A 40 23.17 11.35 -10.19
C LEU A 40 23.19 9.94 -10.79
N LEU A 41 22.34 9.08 -10.26
CA LEU A 41 22.25 7.68 -10.63
C LEU A 41 20.90 7.41 -11.29
N GLN A 42 20.92 6.68 -12.39
CA GLN A 42 19.73 6.21 -13.08
C GLN A 42 19.59 4.70 -12.95
N ARG A 43 18.43 4.27 -12.47
CA ARG A 43 18.00 2.88 -12.51
C ARG A 43 16.63 2.83 -13.20
N TRP A 44 16.57 2.16 -14.35
CA TRP A 44 15.38 2.14 -15.22
C TRP A 44 14.84 3.55 -15.52
N ASP A 45 13.59 3.81 -15.15
CA ASP A 45 12.88 5.09 -15.34
C ASP A 45 13.02 6.02 -14.12
N PHE A 46 13.96 5.77 -13.22
CA PHE A 46 14.12 6.49 -11.96
C PHE A 46 15.52 7.12 -11.86
N ILE A 47 15.57 8.38 -11.44
CA ILE A 47 16.82 9.14 -11.22
C ILE A 47 16.80 9.74 -9.82
N SER A 48 17.89 9.53 -9.08
CA SER A 48 18.13 10.18 -7.79
C SER A 48 19.61 10.47 -7.59
N ARG A 49 19.91 11.30 -6.60
CA ARG A 49 21.27 11.57 -6.15
C ARG A 49 21.70 10.52 -5.14
N TYR A 50 22.93 10.06 -5.27
CA TYR A 50 23.57 9.25 -4.24
C TYR A 50 23.94 10.11 -3.03
N ASN A 51 23.50 9.74 -1.83
CA ASN A 51 23.68 10.48 -0.58
C ASN A 51 23.56 9.53 0.63
N ASP A 52 23.63 10.06 1.86
CA ASP A 52 23.62 9.26 3.09
C ASP A 52 22.29 8.56 3.39
N ASP A 53 21.21 8.94 2.72
CA ASP A 53 19.91 8.26 2.79
C ASP A 53 19.88 7.01 1.88
N CYS A 54 20.90 6.82 1.05
CA CYS A 54 21.07 5.60 0.26
C CYS A 54 21.62 4.49 1.16
N LEU A 55 20.87 3.40 1.32
CA LEU A 55 21.27 2.30 2.20
C LEU A 55 22.19 1.32 1.46
N PRO A 56 23.46 1.18 1.87
CA PRO A 56 24.38 0.23 1.24
C PRO A 56 24.04 -1.21 1.63
N LEU A 57 24.50 -2.18 0.82
CA LEU A 57 24.29 -3.60 1.07
C LEU A 57 24.80 -4.06 2.45
N SER A 58 25.90 -3.48 2.93
CA SER A 58 26.44 -3.77 4.27
C SER A 58 25.49 -3.41 5.41
N MET A 59 24.54 -2.50 5.17
CA MET A 59 23.49 -2.15 6.12
C MET A 59 22.22 -2.95 5.93
N THR A 60 21.87 -3.32 4.69
CA THR A 60 20.61 -4.01 4.40
C THR A 60 20.71 -5.53 4.55
N ASP A 61 21.86 -6.13 4.27
CA ASP A 61 22.04 -7.58 4.34
C ASP A 61 21.85 -8.14 5.77
N PRO A 62 22.38 -7.51 6.85
CA PRO A 62 22.10 -7.96 8.21
C PRO A 62 20.61 -7.94 8.58
N LEU A 63 19.81 -7.05 7.98
CA LEU A 63 18.37 -6.96 8.23
C LEU A 63 17.61 -8.19 7.69
N ARG A 64 18.17 -8.91 6.71
CA ARG A 64 17.61 -10.16 6.18
C ARG A 64 17.64 -11.31 7.18
N HIS A 65 18.46 -11.17 8.22
CA HIS A 65 18.64 -12.16 9.28
C HIS A 65 18.00 -11.71 10.61
N ARG A 66 17.18 -10.65 10.58
CA ARG A 66 16.45 -10.15 11.75
C ARG A 66 14.96 -10.41 11.56
N SER A 67 14.38 -11.20 12.46
CA SER A 67 12.94 -11.43 12.55
C SER A 67 12.28 -10.41 13.50
N ASP A 68 11.05 -10.67 13.93
CA ASP A 68 10.38 -10.04 15.07
C ASP A 68 10.22 -11.09 16.19
N PRO A 69 11.14 -11.12 17.17
CA PRO A 69 11.15 -12.13 18.23
C PRO A 69 9.92 -12.08 19.14
N LEU A 70 9.35 -10.89 19.37
CA LEU A 70 8.18 -10.74 20.25
C LEU A 70 6.97 -11.49 19.69
N SER A 71 6.73 -11.37 18.38
CA SER A 71 5.63 -12.11 17.74
C SER A 71 5.99 -13.59 17.51
N ASP A 72 7.26 -13.93 17.24
CA ASP A 72 7.71 -15.32 17.12
C ASP A 72 7.46 -16.09 18.42
N ASP A 73 7.90 -15.56 19.56
CA ASP A 73 7.78 -16.20 20.88
C ASP A 73 6.31 -16.40 21.26
N VAL A 74 5.44 -15.42 20.97
CA VAL A 74 4.00 -15.53 21.18
C VAL A 74 3.40 -16.65 20.32
N VAL A 75 3.74 -16.71 19.03
CA VAL A 75 3.17 -17.73 18.15
C VAL A 75 3.71 -19.12 18.47
N ASP A 76 4.97 -19.24 18.91
CA ASP A 76 5.52 -20.50 19.40
C ASP A 76 4.83 -20.99 20.67
N LEU A 77 4.47 -20.07 21.58
CA LEU A 77 3.73 -20.39 22.80
C LEU A 77 2.27 -20.79 22.51
N LEU A 78 1.59 -20.06 21.62
CA LEU A 78 0.16 -20.27 21.36
C LEU A 78 -0.12 -21.54 20.55
N ASP A 79 0.83 -21.99 19.71
CA ASP A 79 0.69 -23.14 18.79
C ASP A 79 -0.65 -23.16 18.04
N LEU A 80 -1.02 -22.00 17.49
CA LEU A 80 -2.33 -21.78 16.86
C LEU A 80 -2.58 -22.72 15.67
N LYS A 81 -3.72 -23.40 15.72
CA LYS A 81 -4.30 -24.19 14.63
C LYS A 81 -4.79 -23.29 13.48
N PRO A 82 -4.95 -23.84 12.27
CA PRO A 82 -5.48 -23.06 11.15
C PRO A 82 -6.87 -22.52 11.45
N GLY A 83 -7.12 -21.28 11.04
CA GLY A 83 -8.37 -20.55 11.27
C GLY A 83 -8.47 -19.85 12.62
N GLN A 84 -7.53 -20.05 13.55
CA GLN A 84 -7.54 -19.35 14.83
C GLN A 84 -6.99 -17.92 14.71
N ASP A 85 -7.72 -16.96 15.29
CA ASP A 85 -7.31 -15.56 15.39
C ASP A 85 -6.25 -15.40 16.48
N GLY A 86 -5.05 -15.00 16.08
CA GLY A 86 -3.94 -14.82 17.01
C GLY A 86 -4.12 -13.67 18.00
N LEU A 87 -4.75 -12.57 17.60
CA LEU A 87 -4.99 -11.45 18.52
C LEU A 87 -6.01 -11.87 19.58
N LYS A 88 -7.10 -12.52 19.17
CA LYS A 88 -8.09 -13.03 20.11
C LYS A 88 -7.49 -14.03 21.10
N ALA A 89 -6.63 -14.94 20.62
CA ALA A 89 -5.94 -15.90 21.50
C ALA A 89 -5.02 -15.21 22.51
N VAL A 90 -4.42 -14.07 22.17
CA VAL A 90 -3.67 -13.23 23.11
C VAL A 90 -4.61 -12.54 24.10
N GLU A 91 -5.70 -11.94 23.64
CA GLU A 91 -6.71 -11.26 24.47
C GLU A 91 -7.34 -12.20 25.52
N GLU A 92 -7.52 -13.48 25.19
CA GLU A 92 -8.05 -14.50 26.10
C GLU A 92 -7.16 -14.69 27.36
N TYR A 93 -5.86 -14.40 27.31
CA TYR A 93 -5.00 -14.43 28.52
C TYR A 93 -5.32 -13.30 29.51
N PHE A 94 -5.88 -12.20 29.04
CA PHE A 94 -6.28 -11.06 29.86
C PHE A 94 -7.75 -11.16 30.31
N GLN A 95 -8.44 -12.24 29.94
CA GLN A 95 -9.82 -12.54 30.34
C GLN A 95 -9.87 -13.86 31.13
N ARG A 96 -10.02 -13.78 32.45
CA ARG A 96 -10.12 -14.97 33.31
C ARG A 96 -11.45 -14.99 34.04
N GLU A 97 -12.23 -16.05 33.87
CA GLU A 97 -13.57 -16.21 34.48
C GLU A 97 -14.51 -15.01 34.20
N GLY A 98 -14.39 -14.41 33.01
CA GLY A 98 -15.18 -13.24 32.62
C GLY A 98 -14.75 -11.92 33.26
N LYS A 99 -13.57 -11.86 33.91
CA LYS A 99 -12.99 -10.63 34.45
C LYS A 99 -11.70 -10.26 33.74
N ALA A 100 -11.51 -8.96 33.51
CA ALA A 100 -10.25 -8.41 33.02
C ALA A 100 -9.16 -8.59 34.07
N VAL A 101 -8.02 -9.13 33.66
CA VAL A 101 -6.83 -9.29 34.50
C VAL A 101 -5.83 -8.19 34.13
N SER A 102 -5.11 -7.64 35.13
CA SER A 102 -4.08 -6.64 34.86
C SER A 102 -2.99 -7.23 33.96
N ALA A 103 -2.49 -6.42 33.02
CA ALA A 103 -1.35 -6.82 32.19
C ALA A 103 -0.06 -7.04 32.99
N GLU A 104 -0.04 -6.63 34.25
CA GLU A 104 1.07 -6.84 35.19
C GLU A 104 0.95 -8.16 35.96
N ASP A 105 -0.11 -8.95 35.77
CA ASP A 105 -0.25 -10.24 36.44
C ASP A 105 0.85 -11.21 35.98
N GLU A 106 1.71 -11.61 36.93
CA GLU A 106 2.81 -12.53 36.71
C GLU A 106 2.36 -13.91 36.19
N LYS A 107 1.08 -14.28 36.36
CA LYS A 107 0.50 -15.52 35.83
C LYS A 107 0.37 -15.50 34.31
N ILE A 108 0.38 -14.33 33.67
CA ILE A 108 0.38 -14.21 32.22
C ILE A 108 1.79 -14.56 31.71
N PRO A 109 1.93 -15.49 30.74
CA PRO A 109 3.24 -15.87 30.21
C PRO A 109 4.04 -14.66 29.73
N GLU A 110 5.35 -14.68 29.97
CA GLU A 110 6.24 -13.57 29.64
C GLU A 110 6.18 -13.16 28.15
N PRO A 111 6.16 -14.08 27.15
CA PRO A 111 6.02 -13.70 25.74
C PRO A 111 4.75 -12.87 25.47
N ILE A 112 3.61 -13.30 26.03
CA ILE A 112 2.32 -12.61 25.90
C ILE A 112 2.40 -11.21 26.52
N ARG A 113 2.97 -11.11 27.73
CA ARG A 113 3.10 -9.83 28.45
C ARG A 113 3.97 -8.83 27.69
N LYS A 114 5.15 -9.25 27.24
CA LYS A 114 6.10 -8.40 26.49
C LYS A 114 5.51 -7.95 25.16
N PHE A 115 4.90 -8.86 24.41
CA PHE A 115 4.21 -8.51 23.17
C PHE A 115 3.06 -7.53 23.41
N TRP A 116 2.22 -7.77 24.41
CA TRP A 116 1.09 -6.91 24.74
C TRP A 116 1.54 -5.49 25.11
N GLN A 117 2.58 -5.38 25.95
CA GLN A 117 3.19 -4.10 26.31
C GLN A 117 3.73 -3.36 25.07
N GLU A 118 4.37 -4.08 24.15
CA GLU A 118 4.92 -3.49 22.92
C GLU A 118 3.83 -2.99 21.98
N VAL A 119 2.74 -3.74 21.78
CA VAL A 119 1.65 -3.31 20.87
C VAL A 119 0.77 -2.21 21.46
N HIS A 120 0.83 -1.99 22.78
CA HIS A 120 0.20 -0.84 23.47
C HIS A 120 1.16 0.34 23.64
N ARG A 121 2.44 0.18 23.27
CA ARG A 121 3.42 1.27 23.33
C ARG A 121 3.10 2.30 22.27
N ARG A 122 3.26 3.58 22.61
CA ARG A 122 3.17 4.66 21.63
C ARG A 122 4.42 4.68 20.75
N PRO A 123 4.26 4.92 19.43
CA PRO A 123 5.40 5.16 18.57
C PRO A 123 6.20 6.38 19.06
N PRO A 124 7.53 6.39 18.93
CA PRO A 124 8.36 7.56 19.19
C PRO A 124 7.89 8.78 18.39
N ASN A 125 8.06 10.01 18.90
CA ASN A 125 7.58 11.24 18.22
C ASN A 125 8.10 11.41 16.77
N SER A 126 9.31 10.92 16.49
CA SER A 126 9.90 10.90 15.15
C SER A 126 9.06 10.10 14.13
N ILE A 127 8.36 9.06 14.62
CA ILE A 127 7.53 8.12 13.84
C ILE A 127 6.04 8.39 14.02
N SER A 128 5.64 8.85 15.21
CA SER A 128 4.26 8.99 15.65
C SER A 128 3.47 9.92 14.75
N GLY A 129 2.30 9.47 14.32
CA GLY A 129 1.32 10.32 13.67
C GLY A 129 0.42 11.07 14.67
N PHE A 130 0.53 10.84 15.97
CA PHE A 130 -0.32 11.56 16.94
C PHE A 130 0.03 13.06 16.99
N VAL A 131 -0.98 13.90 17.16
CA VAL A 131 -0.78 15.34 17.35
C VAL A 131 -0.11 15.59 18.71
N GLU A 132 0.81 16.55 18.76
CA GLU A 132 1.52 16.91 19.99
C GLU A 132 0.53 17.36 21.07
N GLY A 133 0.53 16.68 22.22
CA GLY A 133 -0.38 16.92 23.35
C GLY A 133 -1.66 16.07 23.35
N GLU A 134 -1.94 15.32 22.29
CA GLU A 134 -3.05 14.37 22.24
C GLU A 134 -2.57 12.93 22.49
N THR A 135 -3.43 12.13 23.11
CA THR A 135 -3.05 10.82 23.62
C THR A 135 -3.36 9.66 22.67
N GLU A 136 -4.28 9.83 21.71
CA GLU A 136 -4.80 8.76 20.87
C GLU A 136 -5.27 9.29 19.50
N ASP A 137 -5.39 8.40 18.51
CA ASP A 137 -6.07 8.69 17.26
C ASP A 137 -7.54 8.94 17.56
N ASN A 138 -8.18 9.81 16.79
CA ASN A 138 -9.59 10.13 16.99
C ASN A 138 -10.27 10.16 15.62
N PRO A 139 -11.25 9.27 15.37
CA PRO A 139 -11.98 9.27 14.10
C PRO A 139 -12.59 10.63 13.72
N ARG A 140 -12.87 11.51 14.71
CA ARG A 140 -13.32 12.88 14.46
C ARG A 140 -12.24 13.74 13.80
N GLN A 141 -10.97 13.55 14.15
CA GLN A 141 -9.85 14.25 13.52
C GLN A 141 -9.69 13.84 12.07
N LEU A 142 -9.89 12.55 11.74
CA LEU A 142 -9.92 12.11 10.36
C LEU A 142 -11.03 12.82 9.57
N VAL A 143 -12.26 12.84 10.11
CA VAL A 143 -13.39 13.55 9.47
C VAL A 143 -13.08 15.03 9.27
N GLU A 144 -12.43 15.69 10.24
CA GLU A 144 -12.07 17.10 10.14
C GLU A 144 -10.92 17.35 9.14
N ALA A 145 -9.89 16.49 9.14
CA ALA A 145 -8.80 16.52 8.16
C ALA A 145 -9.31 16.28 6.73
N MET A 146 -10.32 15.42 6.58
CA MET A 146 -11.03 15.18 5.32
C MET A 146 -11.89 16.35 4.87
N LYS A 147 -12.20 17.36 5.71
CA LYS A 147 -12.91 18.58 5.27
C LYS A 147 -11.95 19.71 4.92
N ASN A 148 -10.82 19.80 5.62
CA ASN A 148 -9.88 20.92 5.50
C ASN A 148 -8.87 20.77 4.35
N HIS A 149 -9.39 20.58 3.13
CA HIS A 149 -8.62 20.26 1.92
C HIS A 149 -7.49 21.22 1.56
N ASP A 150 -7.71 22.52 1.76
CA ASP A 150 -6.84 23.58 1.25
C ASP A 150 -5.91 24.18 2.33
N ARG A 151 -6.06 23.76 3.59
CA ARG A 151 -5.41 24.37 4.77
C ARG A 151 -4.39 23.45 5.43
N ILE A 152 -3.70 22.69 4.61
CA ILE A 152 -2.76 21.70 5.10
C ILE A 152 -1.42 22.40 5.43
N GLY A 153 -1.03 22.31 6.71
CA GLY A 153 -0.20 23.30 7.41
C GLY A 153 1.23 23.50 6.88
N LYS A 154 1.57 24.73 6.48
CA LYS A 154 2.98 25.08 6.20
C LYS A 154 3.77 25.14 7.51
N GLY A 155 4.89 24.43 7.59
CA GLY A 155 5.87 24.58 8.67
C GLY A 155 5.63 23.74 9.92
N ARG A 156 4.67 22.81 9.92
CA ARG A 156 4.47 21.84 11.01
C ARG A 156 4.53 20.39 10.53
N ILE A 157 4.70 19.49 11.48
CA ILE A 157 4.65 18.05 11.25
C ILE A 157 3.18 17.64 11.01
N PRO A 158 2.90 16.80 9.99
CA PRO A 158 1.57 16.28 9.73
C PRO A 158 1.12 15.30 10.81
N SER A 159 -0.19 15.12 11.00
CA SER A 159 -0.74 14.05 11.84
C SER A 159 -1.09 12.79 11.03
N LEU A 160 -1.40 11.70 11.74
CA LEU A 160 -1.93 10.44 11.22
C LEU A 160 -3.22 10.69 10.46
N ALA A 161 -4.17 11.40 11.08
CA ALA A 161 -5.46 11.74 10.51
C ALA A 161 -5.32 12.50 9.18
N GLU A 162 -4.31 13.36 9.04
CA GLU A 162 -4.03 14.05 7.78
C GLU A 162 -3.49 13.10 6.71
N GLY A 163 -2.65 12.14 7.09
CA GLY A 163 -2.16 11.11 6.17
C GLY A 163 -3.27 10.16 5.70
N GLN A 164 -4.14 9.74 6.62
CA GLN A 164 -5.35 8.97 6.31
C GLN A 164 -6.32 9.77 5.41
N ALA A 165 -6.48 11.09 5.65
CA ALA A 165 -7.28 11.95 4.78
C ALA A 165 -6.69 12.05 3.36
N VAL A 166 -5.37 12.08 3.22
CA VAL A 166 -4.70 11.99 1.92
C VAL A 166 -5.03 10.66 1.24
N PHE A 167 -4.97 9.53 1.95
CA PHE A 167 -5.40 8.25 1.40
C PHE A 167 -6.83 8.30 0.86
N TRP A 168 -7.81 8.79 1.63
CA TRP A 168 -9.21 8.82 1.19
C TRP A 168 -9.45 9.75 -0.01
N ARG A 169 -8.75 10.88 -0.06
CA ARG A 169 -8.76 11.80 -1.20
C ARG A 169 -8.31 11.10 -2.48
N TYR A 170 -7.21 10.37 -2.44
CA TYR A 170 -6.63 9.69 -3.60
C TYR A 170 -6.95 8.18 -3.64
N SER A 171 -7.97 7.73 -2.92
CA SER A 171 -8.24 6.29 -2.67
C SER A 171 -8.34 5.46 -3.94
N ALA A 172 -9.15 5.89 -4.91
CA ALA A 172 -9.30 5.17 -6.18
C ALA A 172 -7.96 4.97 -6.93
N PRO A 173 -7.20 6.02 -7.27
CA PRO A 173 -5.91 5.81 -7.95
C PRO A 173 -4.83 5.18 -7.05
N ILE A 174 -4.88 5.36 -5.73
CA ILE A 174 -3.98 4.64 -4.79
C ILE A 174 -4.25 3.14 -4.84
N PHE A 175 -5.50 2.69 -4.82
CA PHE A 175 -5.82 1.26 -4.94
C PHE A 175 -5.38 0.67 -6.28
N VAL A 176 -5.58 1.42 -7.37
CA VAL A 176 -5.05 1.02 -8.69
C VAL A 176 -3.53 0.90 -8.63
N ALA A 177 -2.85 1.84 -7.98
CA ALA A 177 -1.39 1.81 -7.82
C ALA A 177 -0.90 0.64 -6.97
N LEU A 178 -1.52 0.36 -5.82
CA LEU A 178 -1.15 -0.77 -4.96
C LEU A 178 -1.29 -2.10 -5.71
N MET A 179 -2.36 -2.27 -6.48
CA MET A 179 -2.61 -3.48 -7.27
C MET A 179 -1.65 -3.64 -8.45
N HIS A 180 -1.34 -2.57 -9.17
CA HIS A 180 -0.63 -2.65 -10.46
C HIS A 180 0.84 -2.25 -10.41
N PHE A 181 1.29 -1.54 -9.37
CA PHE A 181 2.70 -1.27 -9.11
C PHE A 181 3.19 -2.20 -7.99
N THR A 182 2.68 -2.02 -6.77
CA THR A 182 3.28 -2.64 -5.57
C THR A 182 3.16 -4.14 -5.59
N LEU A 183 1.98 -4.67 -5.88
CA LEU A 183 1.75 -6.12 -5.93
C LEU A 183 2.37 -6.76 -7.19
N ALA A 184 2.02 -6.27 -8.37
CA ALA A 184 2.55 -6.83 -9.63
C ALA A 184 4.08 -6.68 -9.73
N GLY A 185 4.63 -5.52 -9.37
CA GLY A 185 6.06 -5.28 -9.31
C GLY A 185 6.72 -6.04 -8.18
N GLY A 186 6.31 -5.78 -6.93
CA GLY A 186 6.96 -6.32 -5.72
C GLY A 186 7.04 -7.85 -5.69
N PHE A 187 6.07 -8.56 -6.28
CA PHE A 187 6.10 -10.02 -6.33
C PHE A 187 7.11 -10.61 -7.31
N SER A 188 7.71 -9.75 -8.13
CA SER A 188 8.84 -10.12 -8.97
C SER A 188 10.15 -10.20 -8.18
N ALA A 189 10.21 -9.68 -6.96
CA ALA A 189 11.37 -9.83 -6.09
C ALA A 189 11.52 -11.31 -5.64
N PRO A 190 12.67 -11.97 -5.93
CA PRO A 190 12.81 -13.41 -5.69
C PRO A 190 12.59 -13.84 -4.23
N HIS A 191 13.14 -13.10 -3.27
CA HIS A 191 13.01 -13.43 -1.83
C HIS A 191 11.57 -13.28 -1.32
N LEU A 192 10.84 -12.23 -1.75
CA LEU A 192 9.41 -12.08 -1.43
C LEU A 192 8.58 -13.21 -2.09
N SER A 193 8.90 -13.53 -3.35
CA SER A 193 8.26 -14.62 -4.10
C SER A 193 8.45 -15.98 -3.41
N ALA A 194 9.64 -16.25 -2.86
CA ALA A 194 9.93 -17.49 -2.14
C ALA A 194 8.99 -17.70 -0.94
N THR A 195 8.80 -16.68 -0.11
CA THR A 195 7.89 -16.75 1.04
C THR A 195 6.44 -16.99 0.59
N MET A 196 6.02 -16.34 -0.49
CA MET A 196 4.67 -16.50 -1.05
C MET A 196 4.41 -17.88 -1.66
N LYS A 197 5.45 -18.54 -2.18
CA LYS A 197 5.36 -19.94 -2.65
C LYS A 197 5.08 -20.88 -1.49
N GLU A 198 5.65 -20.62 -0.32
CA GLU A 198 5.41 -21.44 0.88
C GLU A 198 4.05 -21.22 1.54
N THR A 199 3.39 -20.09 1.30
CA THR A 199 2.08 -19.80 1.90
C THR A 199 0.91 -20.13 0.98
N ASN A 200 1.15 -20.60 -0.25
CA ASN A 200 0.15 -20.80 -1.30
C ASN A 200 -0.43 -19.49 -1.91
N TYR A 201 0.29 -18.36 -1.79
CA TYR A 201 -0.19 -17.05 -2.27
C TYR A 201 -0.06 -16.93 -3.79
N LEU A 202 1.04 -17.48 -4.34
CA LEU A 202 1.38 -17.42 -5.77
C LEU A 202 1.39 -18.78 -6.47
N THR A 203 1.29 -19.86 -5.71
CA THR A 203 1.37 -21.25 -6.23
C THR A 203 0.00 -21.90 -6.35
N SER A 204 -1.07 -21.23 -5.90
CA SER A 204 -2.41 -21.77 -6.10
C SER A 204 -2.71 -21.85 -7.60
N LYS A 205 -3.19 -23.02 -8.03
CA LYS A 205 -3.73 -23.19 -9.40
C LYS A 205 -5.01 -22.36 -9.59
N SER A 206 -5.63 -21.90 -8.51
CA SER A 206 -6.83 -21.07 -8.50
C SER A 206 -6.51 -19.57 -8.52
N ARG A 207 -6.99 -18.89 -9.58
CA ARG A 207 -7.02 -17.43 -9.66
C ARG A 207 -7.84 -16.80 -8.53
N ASP A 208 -8.82 -17.52 -7.99
CA ASP A 208 -9.69 -17.04 -6.91
C ASP A 208 -8.98 -17.02 -5.56
N ALA A 209 -8.21 -18.05 -5.24
CA ALA A 209 -7.43 -18.07 -4.00
C ALA A 209 -6.40 -16.92 -3.96
N SER A 210 -5.69 -16.69 -5.07
CA SER A 210 -4.75 -15.56 -5.19
C SER A 210 -5.47 -14.23 -5.04
N TYR A 211 -6.61 -14.06 -5.72
CA TYR A 211 -7.39 -12.84 -5.63
C TYR A 211 -7.94 -12.57 -4.24
N ARG A 212 -8.45 -13.60 -3.55
CA ARG A 212 -8.98 -13.48 -2.19
C ARG A 212 -7.96 -12.88 -1.23
N ARG A 213 -6.70 -13.32 -1.30
CA ARG A 213 -5.63 -12.79 -0.44
C ARG A 213 -5.27 -11.35 -0.76
N LEU A 214 -5.37 -10.94 -2.03
CA LEU A 214 -5.24 -9.53 -2.41
C LEU A 214 -6.35 -8.68 -1.77
N VAL A 215 -7.58 -9.21 -1.71
CA VAL A 215 -8.71 -8.54 -1.06
C VAL A 215 -8.55 -8.50 0.46
N GLU A 216 -7.99 -9.54 1.09
CA GLU A 216 -7.62 -9.52 2.51
C GLU A 216 -6.58 -8.42 2.79
N THR A 217 -5.56 -8.27 1.94
CA THR A 217 -4.61 -7.14 2.03
C THR A 217 -5.31 -5.78 1.87
N SER A 218 -6.25 -5.66 0.92
CA SER A 218 -7.05 -4.43 0.76
C SER A 218 -7.84 -4.09 2.02
N LEU A 219 -8.40 -5.10 2.72
CA LEU A 219 -9.10 -4.86 3.97
C LEU A 219 -8.16 -4.29 5.05
N MET A 220 -6.95 -4.84 5.20
CA MET A 220 -5.95 -4.30 6.12
C MET A 220 -5.62 -2.84 5.80
N VAL A 221 -5.43 -2.51 4.51
CA VAL A 221 -5.17 -1.12 4.08
C VAL A 221 -6.33 -0.21 4.49
N LEU A 222 -7.58 -0.61 4.20
CA LEU A 222 -8.76 0.20 4.54
C LEU A 222 -8.88 0.41 6.05
N ASP A 223 -8.69 -0.64 6.84
CA ASP A 223 -8.81 -0.59 8.29
C ASP A 223 -7.74 0.33 8.90
N CYS A 224 -6.48 0.18 8.49
CA CYS A 224 -5.38 1.04 8.93
C CYS A 224 -5.57 2.51 8.53
N MET A 225 -6.21 2.77 7.38
CA MET A 225 -6.51 4.12 6.92
C MET A 225 -7.78 4.70 7.54
N SER A 226 -8.50 3.93 8.36
CA SER A 226 -9.74 4.36 9.02
C SER A 226 -9.55 4.69 10.49
N ASP A 227 -8.88 3.83 11.25
CA ASP A 227 -8.78 3.97 12.70
C ASP A 227 -7.63 3.16 13.29
N MET A 228 -6.59 3.85 13.77
CA MET A 228 -5.44 3.23 14.46
C MET A 228 -5.45 3.50 15.97
N THR A 229 -6.62 3.82 16.55
CA THR A 229 -6.77 3.95 18.01
C THR A 229 -6.26 2.67 18.67
N ILE A 230 -5.34 2.80 19.63
CA ILE A 230 -4.74 1.66 20.32
C ILE A 230 -5.86 0.87 21.01
N ASP A 231 -5.78 -0.45 20.99
CA ASP A 231 -6.74 -1.40 21.59
C ASP A 231 -8.15 -1.42 20.96
N GLN A 232 -8.66 -0.29 20.48
CA GLN A 232 -10.04 -0.14 20.00
C GLN A 232 -10.17 -0.11 18.48
N GLY A 233 -9.19 0.51 17.81
CA GLY A 233 -9.24 0.79 16.37
C GLY A 233 -9.15 -0.46 15.51
N ILE A 234 -10.01 -0.55 14.51
CA ILE A 234 -10.05 -1.69 13.59
C ILE A 234 -8.75 -1.86 12.79
N GLY A 235 -8.07 -0.75 12.49
CA GLY A 235 -6.77 -0.73 11.83
C GLY A 235 -5.66 -1.23 12.73
N TRP A 236 -5.65 -0.79 13.99
CA TRP A 236 -4.71 -1.30 14.99
C TRP A 236 -4.85 -2.82 15.14
N LYS A 237 -6.08 -3.31 15.34
CA LYS A 237 -6.35 -4.77 15.43
C LYS A 237 -5.90 -5.52 14.18
N SER A 238 -6.16 -4.98 12.99
CA SER A 238 -5.74 -5.59 11.72
C SER A 238 -4.22 -5.65 11.58
N ALA A 239 -3.51 -4.58 11.95
CA ALA A 239 -2.05 -4.56 11.94
C ALA A 239 -1.45 -5.61 12.88
N ILE A 240 -1.98 -5.74 14.10
CA ILE A 240 -1.51 -6.73 15.08
C ILE A 240 -1.82 -8.17 14.62
N ARG A 241 -3.02 -8.41 14.08
CA ARG A 241 -3.38 -9.71 13.48
C ARG A 241 -2.42 -10.09 12.34
N VAL A 242 -2.07 -9.14 11.47
CA VAL A 242 -1.09 -9.36 10.39
C VAL A 242 0.32 -9.59 10.94
N ARG A 243 0.75 -8.86 11.97
CA ARG A 243 2.05 -9.08 12.64
C ARG A 243 2.16 -10.51 13.19
N LEU A 244 1.10 -11.01 13.82
CA LEU A 244 1.03 -12.41 14.30
C LEU A 244 0.95 -13.42 13.15
N LEU A 245 0.21 -13.13 12.08
CA LEU A 245 0.21 -13.95 10.86
C LEU A 245 1.63 -14.09 10.27
N HIS A 246 2.41 -13.01 10.24
CA HIS A 246 3.79 -13.05 9.75
C HIS A 246 4.69 -13.95 10.62
N ALA A 247 4.56 -13.90 11.95
CA ALA A 247 5.25 -14.85 12.85
C ALA A 247 4.83 -16.29 12.60
N GLN A 248 3.55 -16.53 12.33
CA GLN A 248 3.04 -17.85 12.01
C GLN A 248 3.56 -18.39 10.68
N VAL A 249 3.71 -17.55 9.66
CA VAL A 249 4.36 -17.94 8.41
C VAL A 249 5.82 -18.32 8.67
N ARG A 250 6.57 -17.52 9.44
CA ARG A 250 7.96 -17.83 9.84
C ARG A 250 8.05 -19.18 10.56
N ARG A 251 7.21 -19.40 11.57
CA ARG A 251 7.15 -20.66 12.33
C ARG A 251 6.87 -21.85 11.42
N ARG A 252 5.87 -21.76 10.54
CA ARG A 252 5.50 -22.86 9.63
C ARG A 252 6.64 -23.23 8.68
N ILE A 253 7.30 -22.24 8.08
CA ILE A 253 8.45 -22.48 7.20
C ILE A 253 9.58 -23.13 8.00
N ARG A 254 9.91 -22.60 9.19
CA ARG A 254 10.93 -23.15 10.08
C ARG A 254 10.67 -24.60 10.49
N LEU A 255 9.40 -24.99 10.67
CA LEU A 255 9.00 -26.35 11.05
C LEU A 255 8.81 -27.32 9.86
N GLY A 256 9.12 -26.90 8.62
CA GLY A 256 8.88 -27.74 7.44
C GLY A 256 7.39 -27.99 7.15
N GLN A 257 6.55 -27.02 7.50
CA GLN A 257 5.09 -27.02 7.28
C GLN A 257 4.68 -25.98 6.22
N GLY A 258 5.63 -25.49 5.44
CA GLY A 258 5.38 -24.70 4.23
C GLY A 258 4.71 -25.53 3.13
N ARG A 259 4.22 -24.86 2.10
CA ARG A 259 3.52 -25.48 0.97
C ARG A 259 4.43 -26.34 0.10
N LEU A 260 5.65 -25.85 -0.16
CA LEU A 260 6.64 -26.54 -0.99
C LEU A 260 7.78 -27.11 -0.15
N ASN A 261 7.99 -26.56 1.06
CA ASN A 261 9.09 -26.92 1.95
C ASN A 261 10.45 -26.84 1.24
N ALA A 262 10.61 -25.83 0.38
CA ALA A 262 11.79 -25.62 -0.44
C ALA A 262 12.47 -24.27 -0.16
N TYR A 263 12.03 -23.55 0.88
CA TYR A 263 12.55 -22.25 1.23
C TYR A 263 14.00 -22.32 1.74
N SER A 264 14.91 -21.60 1.09
CA SER A 264 16.30 -21.45 1.52
C SER A 264 16.50 -20.16 2.30
N VAL A 265 16.78 -20.28 3.61
CA VAL A 265 17.14 -19.13 4.46
C VAL A 265 18.49 -18.54 4.07
N GLU A 266 19.42 -19.36 3.58
CA GLU A 266 20.71 -18.90 3.07
C GLU A 266 20.53 -17.98 1.85
N GLU A 267 19.68 -18.38 0.92
CA GLU A 267 19.45 -17.62 -0.31
C GLU A 267 18.56 -16.39 -0.08
N HIS A 268 17.51 -16.52 0.72
CA HIS A 268 16.45 -15.51 0.83
C HIS A 268 16.45 -14.73 2.14
N GLY A 269 17.20 -15.16 3.16
CA GLY A 269 17.11 -14.63 4.53
C GLY A 269 15.98 -15.30 5.31
N ILE A 270 15.71 -14.83 6.53
CA ILE A 270 14.55 -15.29 7.30
C ILE A 270 13.29 -14.80 6.57
N PRO A 271 12.22 -15.63 6.39
CA PRO A 271 10.99 -15.15 5.76
C PRO A 271 10.41 -13.95 6.51
N ILE A 272 10.00 -12.89 5.80
CA ILE A 272 9.35 -11.71 6.41
C ILE A 272 10.26 -11.07 7.48
N ASN A 273 11.55 -10.97 7.15
CA ASN A 273 12.54 -10.29 7.96
C ASN A 273 12.34 -8.75 7.94
N GLN A 274 13.14 -8.03 8.72
CA GLN A 274 13.08 -6.56 8.80
C GLN A 274 13.36 -5.85 7.46
N TYR A 275 14.19 -6.42 6.57
CA TYR A 275 14.41 -5.90 5.22
C TYR A 275 13.15 -6.05 4.34
N ASP A 276 12.52 -7.23 4.35
CA ASP A 276 11.28 -7.50 3.61
C ASP A 276 10.17 -6.56 4.10
N LEU A 277 9.99 -6.45 5.41
CA LEU A 277 8.96 -5.57 6.01
C LEU A 277 9.18 -4.11 5.61
N ALA A 278 10.42 -3.62 5.66
CA ALA A 278 10.76 -2.25 5.28
C ALA A 278 10.47 -1.97 3.80
N ILE A 279 10.89 -2.87 2.89
CA ILE A 279 10.61 -2.73 1.45
C ILE A 279 9.11 -2.69 1.19
N VAL A 280 8.38 -3.64 1.75
CA VAL A 280 6.94 -3.77 1.51
C VAL A 280 6.20 -2.56 2.08
N LEU A 281 6.58 -2.06 3.26
CA LEU A 281 6.05 -0.81 3.81
C LEU A 281 6.30 0.39 2.88
N GLY A 282 7.53 0.52 2.37
CA GLY A 282 7.87 1.51 1.35
C GLY A 282 7.01 1.39 0.07
N GLY A 283 6.69 0.16 -0.32
CA GLY A 283 5.78 -0.13 -1.42
C GLY A 283 4.33 0.30 -1.16
N PHE A 284 3.88 0.34 0.10
CA PHE A 284 2.57 0.88 0.46
C PHE A 284 2.54 2.41 0.50
N MET A 285 3.66 3.07 0.82
CA MET A 285 3.68 4.52 1.05
C MET A 285 4.27 5.34 -0.13
N ILE A 286 5.28 4.84 -0.84
CA ILE A 286 6.01 5.59 -1.87
C ILE A 286 5.52 5.22 -3.28
N ALA A 287 5.39 3.94 -3.58
CA ALA A 287 4.99 3.49 -4.93
C ALA A 287 3.63 4.06 -5.39
N PRO A 288 2.60 4.23 -4.51
CA PRO A 288 1.39 4.94 -4.89
C PRO A 288 1.66 6.40 -5.27
N LEU A 289 2.54 7.11 -4.56
CA LEU A 289 2.87 8.50 -4.87
C LEU A 289 3.66 8.64 -6.18
N TRP A 290 4.51 7.66 -6.53
CA TRP A 290 5.09 7.54 -7.87
C TRP A 290 4.03 7.35 -8.94
N SER A 291 3.07 6.45 -8.68
CA SER A 291 1.98 6.16 -9.61
C SER A 291 1.07 7.37 -9.85
N LEU A 292 0.75 8.13 -8.79
CA LEU A 292 -0.02 9.37 -8.88
C LEU A 292 0.71 10.41 -9.76
N ARG A 293 2.02 10.59 -9.58
CA ARG A 293 2.83 11.46 -10.44
C ARG A 293 2.76 11.05 -11.91
N ARG A 294 2.81 9.75 -12.22
CA ARG A 294 2.74 9.25 -13.60
C ARG A 294 1.39 9.51 -14.29
N VAL A 295 0.31 9.61 -13.53
CA VAL A 295 -1.02 9.97 -14.06
C VAL A 295 -1.31 11.48 -13.99
N GLY A 296 -0.33 12.29 -13.56
CA GLY A 296 -0.43 13.75 -13.50
C GLY A 296 -0.94 14.32 -12.18
N LEU A 297 -1.20 13.48 -11.17
CA LEU A 297 -1.63 13.89 -9.84
C LEU A 297 -0.40 14.17 -8.97
N HIS A 298 -0.15 15.45 -8.70
CA HIS A 298 0.96 15.90 -7.88
C HIS A 298 0.46 16.33 -6.50
N LEU A 299 0.85 15.57 -5.49
CA LEU A 299 0.61 15.92 -4.10
C LEU A 299 1.50 17.09 -3.69
N THR A 300 1.01 17.90 -2.77
CA THR A 300 1.84 18.90 -2.10
C THR A 300 2.92 18.22 -1.25
N PRO A 301 4.02 18.93 -0.91
CA PRO A 301 5.04 18.39 -0.01
C PRO A 301 4.45 17.93 1.34
N PHE A 302 3.46 18.64 1.85
CA PHE A 302 2.79 18.23 3.08
C PHE A 302 1.94 16.97 2.89
N GLU A 303 1.09 16.89 1.86
CA GLU A 303 0.28 15.69 1.63
C GLU A 303 1.17 14.45 1.49
N SER A 304 2.32 14.59 0.81
CA SER A 304 3.30 13.50 0.66
C SER A 304 3.91 13.09 2.00
N ALA A 305 4.31 14.06 2.84
CA ALA A 305 4.83 13.80 4.18
C ALA A 305 3.78 13.19 5.12
N ALA A 306 2.51 13.64 5.02
CA ALA A 306 1.40 13.12 5.81
C ALA A 306 1.11 11.66 5.46
N TYR A 307 1.06 11.34 4.16
CA TYR A 307 0.83 9.97 3.70
C TYR A 307 1.93 9.00 4.14
N VAL A 308 3.20 9.43 4.04
CA VAL A 308 4.34 8.65 4.57
C VAL A 308 4.19 8.44 6.07
N ARG A 309 3.88 9.49 6.85
CA ARG A 309 3.73 9.37 8.30
C ARG A 309 2.63 8.40 8.72
N ALA A 310 1.49 8.40 8.05
CA ALA A 310 0.43 7.41 8.33
C ALA A 310 0.93 5.98 8.14
N TRP A 311 1.69 5.71 7.07
CA TRP A 311 2.28 4.38 6.86
C TRP A 311 3.44 4.06 7.80
N THR A 312 4.29 5.02 8.16
CA THR A 312 5.33 4.80 9.18
C THR A 312 4.72 4.41 10.52
N HIS A 313 3.58 5.03 10.89
CA HIS A 313 2.80 4.67 12.06
C HIS A 313 2.22 3.24 11.98
N VAL A 314 1.70 2.82 10.82
CA VAL A 314 1.28 1.43 10.61
C VAL A 314 2.47 0.46 10.70
N GLY A 315 3.62 0.83 10.13
CA GLY A 315 4.85 0.05 10.13
C GLY A 315 5.36 -0.28 11.54
N PHE A 316 5.19 0.66 12.48
CA PHE A 316 5.48 0.44 13.89
C PHE A 316 4.67 -0.72 14.47
N TYR A 317 3.35 -0.72 14.27
CA TYR A 317 2.48 -1.80 14.76
C TYR A 317 2.63 -3.11 13.99
N LEU A 318 3.20 -3.08 12.78
CA LEU A 318 3.61 -4.28 12.04
C LEU A 318 4.91 -4.91 12.57
N GLY A 319 5.59 -4.29 13.55
CA GLY A 319 6.78 -4.83 14.19
C GLY A 319 8.10 -4.48 13.50
N ILE A 320 8.13 -3.40 12.71
CA ILE A 320 9.39 -2.87 12.16
C ILE A 320 10.12 -2.10 13.24
N ASP A 321 11.42 -2.35 13.36
CA ASP A 321 12.32 -1.70 14.32
C ASP A 321 12.21 -0.15 14.27
N ASP A 322 12.04 0.47 15.43
CA ASP A 322 11.89 1.93 15.57
C ASP A 322 13.04 2.69 14.91
N SER A 323 14.29 2.29 15.16
CA SER A 323 15.47 2.98 14.62
C SER A 323 15.53 2.89 13.09
N LEU A 324 15.06 1.75 12.56
CA LEU A 324 14.96 1.51 11.13
C LEU A 324 13.86 2.38 10.50
N LEU A 325 12.67 2.44 11.10
CA LEU A 325 11.58 3.33 10.65
C LEU A 325 11.98 4.80 10.70
N GLU A 326 12.57 5.26 11.80
CA GLU A 326 12.98 6.66 11.95
C GLU A 326 14.01 7.05 10.91
N ARG A 327 15.03 6.21 10.70
CA ARG A 327 16.08 6.47 9.71
C ARG A 327 15.52 6.57 8.30
N MET A 328 14.66 5.62 7.91
CA MET A 328 14.24 5.50 6.52
C MET A 328 13.02 6.36 6.20
N TYR A 329 12.04 6.40 7.11
CA TYR A 329 10.69 6.92 6.81
C TYR A 329 10.20 7.97 7.82
N GLY A 330 10.95 8.26 8.89
CA GLY A 330 10.55 9.23 9.93
C GLY A 330 10.94 10.68 9.65
N ARG A 331 11.95 10.92 8.81
CA ARG A 331 12.54 12.27 8.61
C ARG A 331 11.75 13.14 7.64
N THR A 332 11.94 12.90 6.35
CA THR A 332 11.32 13.68 5.27
C THR A 332 10.79 12.77 4.19
N TYR A 333 9.85 13.28 3.39
CA TYR A 333 9.36 12.56 2.22
C TYR A 333 10.49 12.23 1.23
N ALA A 334 11.46 13.14 1.03
CA ALA A 334 12.60 12.90 0.15
C ALA A 334 13.50 11.76 0.64
N THR A 335 13.79 11.73 1.95
CA THR A 335 14.54 10.62 2.59
C THR A 335 13.79 9.30 2.46
N ALA A 336 12.47 9.30 2.66
CA ALA A 336 11.62 8.12 2.51
C ALA A 336 11.62 7.57 1.09
N GLU A 337 11.50 8.46 0.09
CA GLU A 337 11.52 8.10 -1.32
C GLU A 337 12.88 7.51 -1.73
N THR A 338 13.97 8.14 -1.26
CA THR A 338 15.33 7.65 -1.46
C THR A 338 15.53 6.28 -0.81
N SER A 339 15.21 6.14 0.48
CA SER A 339 15.37 4.88 1.22
C SER A 339 14.60 3.73 0.57
N PHE A 340 13.34 3.95 0.18
CA PHE A 340 12.54 2.93 -0.50
C PHE A 340 13.16 2.50 -1.83
N ALA A 341 13.57 3.45 -2.67
CA ALA A 341 14.17 3.12 -3.96
C ALA A 341 15.44 2.26 -3.79
N TRP A 342 16.30 2.61 -2.83
CA TRP A 342 17.54 1.90 -2.56
C TRP A 342 17.35 0.54 -1.92
N LEU A 343 16.28 0.34 -1.16
CA LEU A 343 15.88 -0.98 -0.69
C LEU A 343 15.29 -1.84 -1.82
N ALA A 344 14.41 -1.27 -2.65
CA ALA A 344 13.62 -2.00 -3.63
C ALA A 344 14.38 -2.32 -4.93
N PHE A 345 15.27 -1.45 -5.41
CA PHE A 345 15.95 -1.68 -6.69
C PHE A 345 16.83 -2.93 -6.73
N PRO A 346 17.60 -3.26 -5.68
CA PRO A 346 18.33 -4.53 -5.60
C PRO A 346 17.42 -5.76 -5.46
N ALA A 347 16.19 -5.58 -4.96
CA ALA A 347 15.24 -6.67 -4.75
C ALA A 347 14.68 -7.25 -6.05
N PHE A 348 14.63 -6.46 -7.13
CA PHE A 348 14.14 -6.89 -8.43
C PHE A 348 15.15 -7.79 -9.18
N PRO A 349 14.66 -8.67 -10.07
CA PRO A 349 15.53 -9.58 -10.81
C PRO A 349 16.49 -8.79 -11.71
N SER A 350 17.76 -9.23 -11.74
CA SER A 350 18.79 -8.64 -12.61
C SER A 350 18.64 -9.11 -14.05
N GLU A 351 18.15 -10.33 -14.26
CA GLU A 351 17.89 -10.91 -15.57
C GLU A 351 16.42 -10.70 -15.97
N VAL A 352 16.19 -10.59 -17.28
CA VAL A 352 14.84 -10.49 -17.84
C VAL A 352 14.28 -11.90 -17.98
N PRO A 353 13.12 -12.23 -17.38
CA PRO A 353 12.52 -13.55 -17.54
C PRO A 353 12.23 -13.90 -19.01
N GLU A 354 12.50 -15.14 -19.41
CA GLU A 354 12.26 -15.61 -20.79
C GLU A 354 10.76 -15.61 -21.15
N ASP A 355 9.92 -16.14 -20.26
CA ASP A 355 8.47 -16.16 -20.43
C ASP A 355 7.77 -15.20 -19.47
N GLY A 356 7.44 -14.02 -19.99
CA GLY A 356 6.67 -12.98 -19.30
C GLY A 356 5.31 -13.43 -18.77
N TYR A 357 4.67 -14.44 -19.37
CA TYR A 357 3.36 -14.95 -18.95
C TYR A 357 3.45 -15.91 -17.76
N SER A 358 4.61 -16.52 -17.54
CA SER A 358 4.85 -17.38 -16.38
C SER A 358 5.17 -16.61 -15.09
N THR A 359 5.49 -15.32 -15.21
CA THR A 359 5.98 -14.47 -14.11
C THR A 359 4.95 -14.28 -12.99
N PRO A 360 5.39 -14.11 -11.73
CA PRO A 360 4.51 -13.74 -10.62
C PRO A 360 3.66 -12.50 -10.90
N ALA A 361 4.25 -11.48 -11.54
CA ALA A 361 3.56 -10.26 -11.95
C ALA A 361 2.36 -10.57 -12.83
N HIS A 362 2.54 -11.35 -13.90
CA HIS A 362 1.46 -11.72 -14.80
C HIS A 362 0.36 -12.53 -14.09
N ARG A 363 0.74 -13.49 -13.23
CA ARG A 363 -0.23 -14.31 -12.49
C ARG A 363 -1.16 -13.49 -11.61
N ILE A 364 -0.65 -12.46 -10.93
CA ILE A 364 -1.48 -11.54 -10.14
C ILE A 364 -2.41 -10.71 -11.01
N LEU A 365 -1.90 -10.14 -12.11
CA LEU A 365 -2.75 -9.37 -13.03
C LEU A 365 -3.84 -10.26 -13.67
N SER A 366 -3.52 -11.53 -13.91
CA SER A 366 -4.50 -12.52 -14.33
C SER A 366 -5.51 -12.80 -13.23
N ALA A 367 -5.08 -12.95 -11.97
CA ALA A 367 -5.97 -13.21 -10.84
C ALA A 367 -7.00 -12.10 -10.60
N VAL A 368 -6.66 -10.82 -10.82
CA VAL A 368 -7.59 -9.68 -10.67
C VAL A 368 -8.52 -9.45 -11.88
N SER A 369 -8.15 -9.96 -13.05
CA SER A 369 -8.90 -9.71 -14.29
C SER A 369 -10.27 -10.39 -14.36
N GLY A 370 -11.19 -9.79 -15.12
CA GLY A 370 -12.53 -10.33 -15.35
C GLY A 370 -13.45 -10.27 -14.13
N ARG A 371 -13.10 -9.46 -13.12
CA ARG A 371 -13.88 -9.34 -11.87
C ARG A 371 -14.71 -8.06 -11.80
N PRO A 372 -15.87 -8.08 -11.13
CA PRO A 372 -16.66 -6.88 -10.86
C PRO A 372 -15.83 -5.77 -10.18
N PRO A 373 -16.20 -4.49 -10.36
CA PRO A 373 -17.39 -4.00 -11.07
C PRO A 373 -17.22 -3.83 -12.58
N ALA A 374 -15.99 -3.65 -13.08
CA ALA A 374 -15.74 -3.33 -14.50
C ALA A 374 -15.37 -4.53 -15.38
N ALA A 375 -15.00 -5.68 -14.78
CA ALA A 375 -14.62 -6.92 -15.46
C ALA A 375 -13.59 -6.74 -16.59
N ARG A 376 -12.56 -5.92 -16.36
CA ARG A 376 -11.52 -5.61 -17.34
C ARG A 376 -10.69 -6.86 -17.70
N PRO A 377 -10.28 -7.02 -18.98
CA PRO A 377 -9.42 -8.13 -19.39
C PRO A 377 -8.00 -7.99 -18.82
N VAL A 378 -7.24 -9.09 -18.77
CA VAL A 378 -5.84 -9.09 -18.29
C VAL A 378 -4.94 -8.15 -19.10
N GLY A 379 -5.23 -7.91 -20.39
CA GLY A 379 -4.52 -6.93 -21.22
C GLY A 379 -4.58 -5.52 -20.66
N HIS A 380 -5.74 -5.08 -20.20
CA HIS A 380 -5.95 -3.78 -19.57
C HIS A 380 -5.12 -3.64 -18.29
N HIS A 381 -5.14 -4.66 -17.42
CA HIS A 381 -4.34 -4.68 -16.18
C HIS A 381 -2.83 -4.66 -16.48
N ARG A 382 -2.38 -5.34 -17.54
CA ARG A 382 -0.98 -5.27 -18.01
C ARG A 382 -0.61 -3.86 -18.44
N GLU A 383 -1.39 -3.20 -19.29
CA GLU A 383 -1.09 -1.82 -19.73
C GLU A 383 -1.14 -0.80 -18.58
N LEU A 384 -2.06 -0.97 -17.62
CA LEU A 384 -2.07 -0.17 -16.39
C LEU A 384 -0.76 -0.37 -15.60
N SER A 385 -0.36 -1.61 -15.34
CA SER A 385 0.87 -1.92 -14.61
C SER A 385 2.11 -1.38 -15.32
N ARG A 386 2.19 -1.54 -16.64
CA ARG A 386 3.27 -0.97 -17.46
C ARG A 386 3.35 0.55 -17.37
N MET A 387 2.20 1.22 -17.41
CA MET A 387 2.14 2.68 -17.23
C MET A 387 2.65 3.11 -15.85
N LEU A 388 2.30 2.39 -14.78
CA LEU A 388 2.63 2.79 -13.41
C LEU A 388 4.07 2.42 -13.01
N LEU A 389 4.58 1.27 -13.45
CA LEU A 389 5.98 0.87 -13.21
C LEU A 389 6.97 1.74 -14.01
N GLY A 390 6.56 2.18 -15.20
CA GLY A 390 7.43 2.77 -16.20
C GLY A 390 7.89 1.74 -17.23
N THR A 391 8.20 2.22 -18.44
CA THR A 391 8.51 1.36 -19.58
C THR A 391 9.68 0.43 -19.31
N ARG A 392 10.81 0.93 -18.76
CA ARG A 392 12.03 0.15 -18.58
C ARG A 392 11.92 -0.85 -17.43
N LEU A 393 11.29 -0.47 -16.32
CA LEU A 393 11.07 -1.43 -15.23
C LEU A 393 10.07 -2.51 -15.67
N ALA A 394 9.00 -2.15 -16.39
CA ALA A 394 8.07 -3.13 -16.92
C ALA A 394 8.73 -4.11 -17.90
N ASP A 395 9.67 -3.64 -18.73
CA ASP A 395 10.44 -4.48 -19.64
C ASP A 395 11.43 -5.38 -18.88
N GLN A 396 12.06 -4.88 -17.81
CA GLN A 396 12.90 -5.70 -16.92
C GLN A 396 12.12 -6.88 -16.33
N LEU A 397 10.85 -6.67 -15.99
CA LEU A 397 9.96 -7.70 -15.45
C LEU A 397 9.33 -8.59 -16.53
N ALA A 398 9.73 -8.44 -17.80
CA ALA A 398 9.16 -9.13 -18.95
C ALA A 398 7.62 -9.01 -19.04
N LEU A 399 7.04 -7.90 -18.56
CA LEU A 399 5.59 -7.78 -18.45
C LEU A 399 4.96 -7.65 -19.84
N PRO A 400 4.13 -8.62 -20.30
CA PRO A 400 3.65 -8.62 -21.68
C PRO A 400 2.75 -7.41 -21.99
N ARG A 401 2.80 -6.92 -23.23
CA ARG A 401 1.90 -5.86 -23.70
C ARG A 401 0.47 -6.37 -23.90
N GLY A 402 -0.49 -5.46 -23.72
CA GLY A 402 -1.88 -5.62 -24.12
C GLY A 402 -2.11 -5.20 -25.58
N THR A 403 -3.37 -5.22 -25.99
CA THR A 403 -3.81 -4.69 -27.29
C THR A 403 -3.84 -3.15 -27.28
N ARG A 404 -4.01 -2.53 -28.45
CA ARG A 404 -4.24 -1.08 -28.54
C ARG A 404 -5.49 -0.63 -27.77
N THR A 405 -6.52 -1.48 -27.72
CA THR A 405 -7.74 -1.25 -26.95
C THR A 405 -7.48 -1.29 -25.46
N ASP A 406 -6.67 -2.25 -24.99
CA ASP A 406 -6.26 -2.32 -23.58
C ASP A 406 -5.48 -1.06 -23.18
N TRP A 407 -4.55 -0.63 -24.02
CA TRP A 407 -3.80 0.60 -23.81
C TRP A 407 -4.74 1.81 -23.72
N PHE A 408 -5.62 1.99 -24.71
CA PHE A 408 -6.55 3.13 -24.73
C PHE A 408 -7.48 3.15 -23.52
N THR A 409 -8.08 2.01 -23.17
CA THR A 409 -9.00 1.91 -22.04
C THR A 409 -8.31 2.15 -20.71
N SER A 410 -7.06 1.71 -20.54
CA SER A 410 -6.26 1.97 -19.32
C SER A 410 -5.95 3.47 -19.15
N ARG A 411 -5.66 4.18 -20.24
CA ARG A 411 -5.45 5.64 -20.24
C ARG A 411 -6.74 6.40 -19.99
N TYR A 412 -7.83 5.99 -20.64
CA TYR A 412 -9.14 6.59 -20.42
C TYR A 412 -9.58 6.49 -18.95
N GLU A 413 -9.43 5.32 -18.33
CA GLU A 413 -9.82 5.09 -16.94
C GLU A 413 -9.00 5.94 -15.96
N THR A 414 -7.69 6.02 -16.17
CA THR A 414 -6.81 6.83 -15.31
C THR A 414 -6.97 8.34 -15.54
N SER A 415 -7.24 8.78 -16.77
CA SER A 415 -7.62 10.17 -17.05
C SER A 415 -8.95 10.53 -16.41
N LEU A 416 -9.95 9.64 -16.44
CA LEU A 416 -11.24 9.86 -15.77
C LEU A 416 -11.08 9.97 -14.25
N SER A 417 -10.29 9.07 -13.65
CA SER A 417 -9.98 9.12 -12.22
C SER A 417 -9.29 10.44 -11.82
N THR A 418 -8.33 10.89 -12.63
CA THR A 418 -7.64 12.18 -12.47
C THR A 418 -8.61 13.36 -12.59
N ALA A 419 -9.46 13.36 -13.61
CA ALA A 419 -10.45 14.41 -13.82
C ALA A 419 -11.43 14.52 -12.63
N PHE A 420 -11.83 13.39 -12.04
CA PHE A 420 -12.74 13.34 -10.89
C PHE A 420 -12.12 14.03 -9.64
N ILE A 421 -10.82 13.81 -9.42
CA ILE A 421 -10.08 14.43 -8.31
C ILE A 421 -9.83 15.92 -8.58
N LEU A 422 -9.41 16.28 -9.79
CA LEU A 422 -9.20 17.68 -10.15
C LEU A 422 -10.49 18.48 -10.10
N PHE A 423 -11.62 17.89 -10.52
CA PHE A 423 -12.93 18.51 -10.38
C PHE A 423 -13.20 18.83 -8.91
N GLY A 424 -13.12 17.87 -7.99
CA GLY A 424 -13.34 18.13 -6.56
C GLY A 424 -12.41 19.18 -5.97
N ARG A 425 -11.15 19.24 -6.43
CA ARG A 425 -10.17 20.24 -5.99
C ARG A 425 -10.56 21.67 -6.38
N TYR A 426 -11.03 21.86 -7.61
CA TYR A 426 -11.31 23.19 -8.18
C TYR A 426 -12.79 23.58 -8.17
N TRP A 427 -13.68 22.64 -7.90
CA TRP A 427 -15.12 22.90 -7.90
C TRP A 427 -15.53 23.78 -6.71
N PRO A 428 -16.35 24.82 -6.91
CA PRO A 428 -16.71 25.76 -5.84
C PRO A 428 -17.45 25.12 -4.66
N ARG A 429 -18.28 24.08 -4.91
CA ARG A 429 -19.03 23.39 -3.86
C ARG A 429 -18.13 22.37 -3.15
N LYS A 430 -17.49 22.80 -2.05
CA LYS A 430 -16.58 21.94 -1.25
C LYS A 430 -17.25 20.65 -0.73
N GLN A 431 -18.55 20.71 -0.45
CA GLN A 431 -19.35 19.54 -0.08
C GLN A 431 -19.33 18.43 -1.14
N TRP A 432 -19.13 18.75 -2.43
CA TRP A 432 -19.02 17.73 -3.48
C TRP A 432 -17.82 16.82 -3.24
N GLU A 433 -16.68 17.40 -2.84
CA GLU A 433 -15.46 16.65 -2.57
C GLU A 433 -15.57 15.83 -1.27
N GLU A 434 -16.25 16.37 -0.26
CA GLU A 434 -16.60 15.62 0.96
C GLU A 434 -17.50 14.41 0.63
N GLU A 435 -18.56 14.63 -0.15
CA GLU A 435 -19.47 13.57 -0.61
C GLU A 435 -18.75 12.52 -1.45
N ARG A 436 -17.81 12.95 -2.31
CA ARG A 436 -16.99 12.08 -3.16
C ARG A 436 -16.12 11.16 -2.32
N GLN A 437 -15.37 11.72 -1.37
CA GLN A 437 -14.49 10.92 -0.51
C GLN A 437 -15.27 9.95 0.36
N ALA A 438 -16.38 10.40 0.96
CA ALA A 438 -17.27 9.53 1.72
C ALA A 438 -17.84 8.40 0.86
N TRP A 439 -18.20 8.70 -0.39
CA TRP A 439 -18.70 7.69 -1.33
C TRP A 439 -17.62 6.65 -1.69
N PHE A 440 -16.39 7.08 -2.01
CA PHE A 440 -15.31 6.14 -2.29
C PHE A 440 -14.93 5.32 -1.06
N GLY A 441 -14.92 5.94 0.14
CA GLY A 441 -14.66 5.24 1.39
C GLY A 441 -15.63 4.09 1.62
N GLU A 442 -16.92 4.39 1.53
CA GLU A 442 -17.97 3.38 1.63
C GLU A 442 -17.85 2.30 0.55
N VAL A 443 -17.76 2.69 -0.73
CA VAL A 443 -17.72 1.74 -1.86
C VAL A 443 -16.53 0.81 -1.81
N MET A 444 -15.34 1.30 -1.43
CA MET A 444 -14.16 0.45 -1.32
C MET A 444 -14.36 -0.63 -0.25
N TYR A 445 -14.95 -0.26 0.89
CA TYR A 445 -15.34 -1.23 1.93
C TYR A 445 -16.39 -2.22 1.43
N LEU A 446 -17.47 -1.74 0.80
CA LEU A 446 -18.55 -2.59 0.29
C LEU A 446 -18.03 -3.59 -0.75
N ILE A 447 -17.20 -3.15 -1.70
CA ILE A 447 -16.60 -4.01 -2.73
C ILE A 447 -15.64 -5.01 -2.09
N THR A 448 -14.82 -4.59 -1.12
CA THR A 448 -13.88 -5.49 -0.42
C THR A 448 -14.64 -6.57 0.33
N LEU A 449 -15.65 -6.20 1.13
CA LEU A 449 -16.48 -7.15 1.87
C LEU A 449 -17.29 -8.05 0.93
N TYR A 450 -17.81 -7.52 -0.17
CA TYR A 450 -18.51 -8.33 -1.18
C TYR A 450 -17.61 -9.45 -1.71
N HIS A 451 -16.36 -9.14 -2.07
CA HIS A 451 -15.40 -10.12 -2.56
C HIS A 451 -14.91 -11.08 -1.47
N LEU A 452 -15.01 -10.69 -0.19
CA LEU A 452 -14.80 -11.60 0.94
C LEU A 452 -16.04 -12.41 1.30
N GLY A 453 -17.22 -12.16 0.70
CA GLY A 453 -18.45 -12.87 1.02
C GLY A 453 -19.20 -12.32 2.24
N GLU A 454 -19.19 -11.00 2.41
CA GLU A 454 -19.87 -10.24 3.49
C GLU A 454 -19.31 -10.49 4.90
N LYS A 455 -18.10 -11.06 4.98
CA LYS A 455 -17.37 -11.30 6.23
C LYS A 455 -16.06 -10.55 6.26
N ARG A 456 -15.58 -10.25 7.47
CA ARG A 456 -14.26 -9.64 7.71
C ARG A 456 -13.27 -10.74 8.04
N THR A 457 -12.06 -10.70 7.46
CA THR A 457 -11.02 -11.65 7.85
C THR A 457 -10.38 -11.23 9.18
N THR A 458 -10.00 -12.20 10.00
CA THR A 458 -9.10 -12.00 11.15
C THR A 458 -7.65 -12.33 10.82
N PHE A 459 -7.34 -12.50 9.52
CA PHE A 459 -6.00 -12.83 9.01
C PHE A 459 -5.45 -14.15 9.54
N ALA A 460 -6.30 -15.05 10.03
CA ALA A 460 -5.88 -16.38 10.44
C ALA A 460 -5.36 -17.18 9.24
N TRP A 461 -4.24 -17.88 9.42
CA TRP A 461 -3.73 -18.78 8.38
C TRP A 461 -4.70 -19.94 8.12
N ARG A 462 -4.75 -20.46 6.88
CA ARG A 462 -5.65 -21.56 6.50
C ARG A 462 -4.92 -22.75 5.89
N GLU A 463 -5.53 -23.92 5.98
CA GLU A 463 -5.05 -25.16 5.36
C GLU A 463 -5.13 -25.14 3.83
N GLU A 464 -4.29 -25.97 3.22
CA GLU A 464 -3.98 -26.02 1.79
C GLU A 464 -5.20 -26.12 0.85
N GLY A 465 -6.28 -26.79 1.25
CA GLY A 465 -7.50 -26.98 0.45
C GLY A 465 -8.66 -26.01 0.72
N ARG A 466 -8.59 -25.20 1.79
CA ARG A 466 -9.71 -24.32 2.19
C ARG A 466 -9.63 -22.90 1.59
N HIS A 467 -8.52 -22.58 0.92
CA HIS A 467 -8.35 -21.27 0.26
C HIS A 467 -9.32 -21.04 -0.91
N GLU A 468 -9.94 -22.10 -1.45
CA GLU A 468 -10.85 -22.05 -2.59
C GLU A 468 -12.35 -21.94 -2.20
N HIS A 469 -12.70 -22.23 -0.94
CA HIS A 469 -14.10 -22.28 -0.50
C HIS A 469 -14.59 -20.94 0.08
N LYS A 470 -15.91 -20.73 0.01
CA LYS A 470 -16.58 -19.70 0.82
C LYS A 470 -16.43 -20.06 2.29
N LEU A 471 -16.28 -19.04 3.10
CA LEU A 471 -15.83 -19.17 4.47
C LEU A 471 -16.94 -19.67 5.40
N GLY A 472 -16.63 -20.63 6.28
CA GLY A 472 -17.53 -21.10 7.33
C GLY A 472 -17.66 -20.12 8.50
N GLU A 473 -18.68 -20.27 9.35
CA GLU A 473 -18.67 -19.62 10.67
C GLU A 473 -17.57 -20.25 11.53
N GLY A 474 -16.63 -19.45 12.05
CA GLY A 474 -15.53 -19.90 12.91
C GLY A 474 -14.16 -20.12 12.22
N GLU A 475 -14.01 -19.82 10.92
CA GLU A 475 -12.76 -20.00 10.17
C GLU A 475 -11.98 -18.69 9.94
N GLY A 476 -11.60 -18.00 11.02
CA GLY A 476 -10.77 -16.82 10.92
C GLY A 476 -11.50 -15.59 10.35
N GLU A 477 -12.74 -15.40 10.80
CA GLU A 477 -13.59 -14.28 10.43
C GLU A 477 -14.44 -13.75 11.56
N GLU A 478 -14.83 -12.49 11.38
CA GLU A 478 -15.84 -11.80 12.17
C GLU A 478 -17.00 -11.36 11.27
N ALA A 479 -18.15 -11.12 11.90
CA ALA A 479 -19.33 -10.63 11.21
C ALA A 479 -19.00 -9.32 10.46
N GLY A 480 -19.25 -9.30 9.16
CA GLY A 480 -19.17 -8.09 8.35
C GLY A 480 -20.50 -7.33 8.33
N MET A 481 -20.70 -6.56 7.26
CA MET A 481 -21.94 -5.84 7.01
C MET A 481 -22.77 -6.59 5.97
N SER A 482 -24.07 -6.78 6.22
CA SER A 482 -24.97 -7.38 5.22
C SER A 482 -25.21 -6.42 4.06
N LEU A 483 -24.87 -6.84 2.84
CA LEU A 483 -24.88 -5.98 1.65
C LEU A 483 -26.22 -6.06 0.91
N GLY A 484 -27.30 -5.71 1.59
CA GLY A 484 -28.65 -5.78 1.04
C GLY A 484 -28.86 -4.88 -0.21
N PRO A 485 -29.85 -5.19 -1.08
CA PRO A 485 -30.12 -4.43 -2.31
C PRO A 485 -30.36 -2.92 -2.11
N ALA A 486 -30.82 -2.52 -0.92
CA ALA A 486 -31.04 -1.12 -0.58
C ALA A 486 -29.74 -0.31 -0.50
N VAL A 487 -28.67 -0.90 0.04
CA VAL A 487 -27.34 -0.29 0.15
C VAL A 487 -26.82 0.05 -1.25
N TRP A 488 -26.76 -0.95 -2.13
CA TRP A 488 -26.30 -0.77 -3.52
C TRP A 488 -27.13 0.25 -4.30
N ARG A 489 -28.46 0.32 -4.08
CA ARG A 489 -29.31 1.34 -4.70
C ARG A 489 -29.00 2.76 -4.21
N GLU A 490 -28.73 2.95 -2.92
CA GLU A 490 -28.32 4.26 -2.39
C GLU A 490 -26.93 4.65 -2.91
N THR A 491 -25.96 3.73 -2.84
CA THR A 491 -24.60 3.94 -3.35
C THR A 491 -24.63 4.34 -4.84
N ARG A 492 -25.44 3.65 -5.66
CA ARG A 492 -25.62 4.00 -7.09
C ARG A 492 -26.28 5.35 -7.29
N ARG A 493 -27.29 5.71 -6.48
CA ARG A 493 -27.95 7.03 -6.57
C ARG A 493 -26.99 8.18 -6.24
N ARG A 494 -26.16 8.04 -5.20
CA ARG A 494 -25.10 9.01 -4.87
C ARG A 494 -24.07 9.15 -5.99
N TRP A 495 -23.63 8.04 -6.58
CA TRP A 495 -22.73 8.06 -7.73
C TRP A 495 -23.31 8.85 -8.92
N ILE A 496 -24.56 8.57 -9.29
CA ILE A 496 -25.24 9.28 -10.39
C ILE A 496 -25.31 10.78 -10.11
N ARG A 497 -25.58 11.19 -8.86
CA ARG A 497 -25.59 12.61 -8.47
C ARG A 497 -24.21 13.25 -8.61
N LEU A 498 -23.16 12.62 -8.08
CA LEU A 498 -21.78 13.13 -8.16
C LEU A 498 -21.33 13.31 -9.62
N VAL A 499 -21.55 12.29 -10.45
CA VAL A 499 -21.23 12.33 -11.89
C VAL A 499 -22.08 13.36 -12.61
N GLY A 500 -23.38 13.44 -12.31
CA GLY A 500 -24.28 14.43 -12.91
C GLY A 500 -23.85 15.86 -12.63
N GLU A 501 -23.50 16.18 -11.38
CA GLU A 501 -22.97 17.50 -10.99
C GLU A 501 -21.63 17.78 -11.69
N MET A 502 -20.73 16.80 -11.76
CA MET A 502 -19.45 16.97 -12.48
C MET A 502 -19.66 17.28 -13.97
N VAL A 503 -20.49 16.48 -14.65
CA VAL A 503 -20.74 16.65 -16.09
C VAL A 503 -21.44 17.98 -16.35
N GLY A 504 -22.50 18.29 -15.61
CA GLY A 504 -23.23 19.55 -15.73
C GLY A 504 -22.36 20.77 -15.46
N GLY A 505 -21.55 20.71 -14.39
CA GLY A 505 -20.61 21.77 -14.01
C GLY A 505 -19.51 22.00 -15.05
N THR A 506 -18.94 20.92 -15.60
CA THR A 506 -17.93 21.00 -16.65
C THR A 506 -18.48 21.63 -17.93
N VAL A 507 -19.69 21.21 -18.36
CA VAL A 507 -20.37 21.79 -19.54
C VAL A 507 -20.65 23.27 -19.34
N LEU A 508 -21.09 23.68 -18.15
CA LEU A 508 -21.34 25.09 -17.82
C LEU A 508 -20.07 25.94 -17.92
N VAL A 509 -18.95 25.46 -17.36
CA VAL A 509 -17.67 26.18 -17.40
C VAL A 509 -17.16 26.30 -18.82
N LEU A 510 -17.15 25.20 -19.60
CA LEU A 510 -16.71 25.23 -20.99
C LEU A 510 -17.58 26.15 -21.86
N GLY A 511 -18.91 26.10 -21.69
CA GLY A 511 -19.82 27.01 -22.37
C GLY A 511 -19.54 28.48 -22.04
N THR A 512 -19.27 28.78 -20.77
CA THR A 512 -18.91 30.14 -20.34
C THR A 512 -17.60 30.62 -20.94
N VAL A 513 -16.56 29.77 -20.97
CA VAL A 513 -15.25 30.09 -21.56
C VAL A 513 -15.36 30.28 -23.07
N LEU A 514 -16.12 29.45 -23.78
CA LEU A 514 -16.34 29.58 -25.21
C LEU A 514 -17.08 30.88 -25.57
N VAL A 515 -18.14 31.22 -24.83
CA VAL A 515 -18.88 32.47 -25.04
C VAL A 515 -18.04 33.70 -24.68
N GLY A 516 -17.26 33.63 -23.60
CA GLY A 516 -16.34 34.70 -23.20
C GLY A 516 -15.21 34.90 -24.20
N GLY A 517 -14.58 33.80 -24.64
CA GLY A 517 -13.54 33.79 -25.68
C GLY A 517 -14.05 34.31 -27.01
N TRP A 518 -15.26 33.92 -27.43
CA TRP A 518 -15.92 34.47 -28.61
C TRP A 518 -16.12 35.99 -28.51
N LYS A 519 -16.59 36.49 -27.37
CA LYS A 519 -16.78 37.94 -27.16
C LYS A 519 -15.46 38.73 -27.18
N VAL A 520 -14.38 38.16 -26.65
CA VAL A 520 -13.04 38.79 -26.68
C VAL A 520 -12.52 38.79 -28.12
N TRP A 521 -12.60 37.65 -28.81
CA TRP A 521 -12.17 37.51 -30.20
C TRP A 521 -12.95 38.43 -31.16
N SER A 522 -14.27 38.54 -30.99
CA SER A 522 -15.12 39.42 -31.81
C SER A 522 -14.81 40.90 -31.59
N ARG A 523 -14.35 41.29 -30.38
CA ARG A 523 -13.92 42.67 -30.07
C ARG A 523 -12.54 43.01 -30.59
N THR A 524 -11.67 42.02 -30.81
CA THR A 524 -10.36 42.21 -31.44
C THR A 524 -10.40 42.25 -32.97
N LEU A 525 -11.52 41.83 -33.58
CA LEU A 525 -11.75 41.88 -35.02
C LEU A 525 -12.55 43.12 -35.48
N SER A 526 -13.19 43.82 -34.55
CA SER A 526 -13.79 45.15 -34.73
C SER A 526 -12.80 46.24 -34.37
#